data_AF-A0A0C2JR64-F1
#
_entry.id   AF-A0A0C2JR64-F1
#
_cell.length_a   1.000
_cell.length_b   1.000
_cell.length_c   1.000
_cell.angle_alpha   90.00
_cell.angle_beta   90.00
_cell.angle_gamma   90.00
#
_symmetry.space_group_name_H-M   'P 1'
#
loop_
_entity.id
_entity.type
_entity.pdbx_description
1 polymer ?
#
loop_
_entity_poly.entity_id
_entity_poly.type
_entity_poly.pdbx_seq_one_letter_code
_entity_poly.pdbx_strand_id
1 'polypeptide(L)'
;MEIRKLSNRLQLNEREMIRGFREYFTKKTYPETLLLLIRATHTISISSSECERGFSQMNLIIPPIRASLMTKTVSSLIFITLVSPPLTFFEPSKYVDSWLLR
;
A
#
# COMPACT_ATOMS: atom_id res chain seq x y z
N MET A 1 -2.87 -21.46 -16.69
CA MET A 1 -2.65 -21.83 -15.27
C MET A 1 -2.33 -20.63 -14.38
N GLU A 2 -1.93 -19.49 -14.97
CA GLU A 2 -1.54 -18.28 -14.23
C GLU A 2 -2.67 -17.58 -13.46
N ILE A 3 -3.88 -17.52 -14.01
CA ILE A 3 -5.04 -16.92 -13.29
C ILE A 3 -5.38 -17.69 -12.03
N ARG A 4 -5.25 -19.02 -12.06
CA ARG A 4 -5.43 -19.85 -10.87
C ARG A 4 -4.38 -19.52 -9.81
N LYS A 5 -3.11 -19.47 -10.19
CA LYS A 5 -2.02 -19.10 -9.26
C LYS A 5 -2.25 -17.71 -8.66
N LEU A 6 -2.62 -16.75 -9.50
CA LEU A 6 -2.88 -15.37 -9.09
C LEU A 6 -4.11 -15.29 -8.17
N SER A 7 -5.20 -15.99 -8.49
CA SER A 7 -6.41 -16.04 -7.65
C SER A 7 -6.11 -16.65 -6.28
N ASN A 8 -5.31 -17.72 -6.23
CA ASN A 8 -4.89 -18.33 -4.97
C ASN A 8 -4.01 -17.37 -4.15
N ARG A 9 -3.07 -16.67 -4.78
CA ARG A 9 -2.21 -15.69 -4.09
C ARG A 9 -3.01 -14.50 -3.53
N LEU A 10 -4.05 -14.08 -4.24
CA LEU A 10 -4.91 -12.97 -3.86
C LEU A 10 -6.14 -13.40 -3.02
N GLN A 11 -6.22 -14.69 -2.66
CA GLN A 11 -7.33 -15.28 -1.89
C GLN A 11 -8.71 -15.04 -2.53
N LEU A 12 -8.77 -15.07 -3.86
CA LEU A 12 -10.00 -14.91 -4.65
C LEU A 12 -10.54 -16.27 -5.10
N ASN A 13 -11.86 -16.35 -5.33
CA ASN A 13 -12.51 -17.57 -5.79
C ASN A 13 -12.03 -17.95 -7.20
N GLU A 14 -11.22 -19.01 -7.28
CA GLU A 14 -10.60 -19.48 -8.53
C GLU A 14 -11.63 -19.73 -9.64
N ARG A 15 -12.75 -20.39 -9.31
CA ARG A 15 -13.75 -20.79 -10.31
C ARG A 15 -14.40 -19.56 -10.95
N GLU A 16 -14.67 -18.55 -10.13
CA GLU A 16 -15.27 -17.30 -10.57
C GLU A 16 -14.30 -16.45 -11.40
N MET A 17 -13.03 -16.41 -11.01
CA MET A 17 -11.99 -15.69 -11.76
C MET A 17 -11.71 -16.35 -13.13
N ILE A 18 -11.67 -17.68 -13.20
CA ILE A 18 -11.51 -18.41 -14.45
C ILE A 18 -12.73 -18.19 -15.36
N ARG A 19 -13.94 -18.23 -14.81
CA ARG A 19 -15.16 -17.97 -15.56
C ARG A 19 -15.18 -16.54 -16.10
N GLY A 20 -14.93 -15.55 -15.26
CA GLY A 20 -14.87 -14.15 -15.65
C GLY A 20 -13.81 -13.87 -16.72
N PHE A 21 -12.65 -14.52 -16.63
CA PHE A 21 -11.62 -14.38 -17.67
C PHE A 21 -12.02 -15.01 -19.02
N ARG A 22 -12.70 -16.16 -19.00
CA ARG A 22 -13.23 -16.77 -20.23
C ARG A 22 -14.28 -15.88 -20.88
N GLU A 23 -15.18 -15.31 -20.08
CA GLU A 23 -16.19 -14.36 -20.54
C GLU A 23 -15.57 -13.11 -21.15
N TYR A 24 -14.50 -12.58 -20.53
CA TYR A 24 -13.72 -11.48 -21.08
C TYR A 24 -13.13 -11.83 -22.46
N PHE A 25 -12.57 -13.03 -22.61
CA PHE A 25 -12.00 -13.44 -23.91
C PHE A 25 -13.06 -13.53 -25.01
N THR A 26 -14.28 -13.96 -24.67
CA THR A 26 -15.39 -14.10 -25.63
C THR A 26 -16.07 -12.76 -25.95
N LYS A 27 -16.43 -11.97 -24.95
CA LYS A 27 -17.23 -10.73 -25.13
C LYS A 27 -16.38 -9.47 -25.24
N LYS A 28 -15.07 -9.54 -24.94
CA LYS A 28 -14.16 -8.39 -24.78
C LYS A 28 -14.67 -7.32 -23.80
N THR A 29 -15.55 -7.72 -22.88
CA THR A 29 -16.09 -6.85 -21.83
C THR A 29 -15.62 -7.37 -20.48
N TYR A 30 -15.26 -6.49 -19.55
CA TYR A 30 -14.82 -6.88 -18.22
C TYR A 30 -16.04 -7.21 -17.34
N PRO A 31 -16.25 -8.48 -16.92
CA PRO A 31 -17.28 -8.78 -15.95
C PRO A 31 -16.89 -8.24 -14.56
N GLU A 32 -17.88 -7.88 -13.74
CA GLU A 32 -17.63 -7.33 -12.40
C GLU A 32 -16.75 -8.22 -11.53
N THR A 33 -16.91 -9.53 -11.66
CA THR A 33 -16.08 -10.54 -10.99
C THR A 33 -14.60 -10.38 -11.34
N LEU A 34 -14.28 -10.05 -12.59
CA LEU A 34 -12.90 -9.87 -13.05
C LEU A 34 -12.33 -8.50 -12.66
N LEU A 35 -13.18 -7.48 -12.46
CA LEU A 35 -12.73 -6.16 -11.98
C LEU A 35 -12.04 -6.26 -10.62
N LEU A 36 -12.49 -7.15 -9.73
CA LEU A 36 -11.85 -7.38 -8.44
C LEU A 36 -10.39 -7.85 -8.62
N LEU A 37 -10.17 -8.82 -9.50
CA LEU A 37 -8.83 -9.32 -9.83
C LEU A 37 -7.96 -8.21 -10.43
N ILE A 38 -8.51 -7.43 -11.36
CA ILE A 38 -7.79 -6.33 -12.02
C ILE A 38 -7.38 -5.27 -11.00
N ARG A 39 -8.30 -4.84 -10.13
CA ARG A 39 -8.01 -3.89 -9.06
C ARG A 39 -6.91 -4.41 -8.13
N ALA A 40 -6.97 -5.68 -7.73
CA ALA A 40 -5.94 -6.30 -6.91
C ALA A 40 -4.59 -6.42 -7.63
N THR A 41 -4.57 -6.59 -8.96
CA THR A 41 -3.30 -6.54 -9.71
C THR A 41 -2.70 -5.14 -9.75
N HIS A 42 -3.54 -4.09 -9.78
CA HIS A 42 -3.06 -2.71 -9.75
C HIS A 42 -2.50 -2.27 -8.39
N THR A 43 -2.79 -2.99 -7.31
CA THR A 43 -2.16 -2.73 -6.00
C THR A 43 -0.77 -3.33 -5.86
N ILE A 44 -0.38 -4.24 -6.76
CA ILE A 44 0.96 -4.83 -6.76
C ILE A 44 1.93 -3.81 -7.35
N SER A 45 2.98 -3.46 -6.60
CA SER A 45 4.01 -2.56 -7.11
C SER A 45 4.70 -3.17 -8.33
N ILE A 46 4.92 -2.35 -9.35
CA ILE A 46 5.51 -2.77 -10.63
C ILE A 46 6.99 -3.15 -10.45
N SER A 47 7.65 -2.60 -9.42
CA SER A 47 9.09 -2.73 -9.20
C SER A 47 9.45 -2.67 -7.71
N SER A 48 10.59 -3.28 -7.36
CA SER A 48 11.21 -3.12 -6.04
C SER A 48 11.70 -1.69 -5.79
N SER A 49 11.91 -0.89 -6.85
CA SER A 49 12.37 0.50 -6.75
C SER A 49 11.42 1.38 -5.94
N GLU A 50 10.10 1.10 -5.98
CA GLU A 50 9.12 1.82 -5.15
C GLU A 50 9.36 1.56 -3.65
N CYS A 51 9.76 0.33 -3.30
CA CYS A 51 10.13 -0.03 -1.92
C CYS A 51 11.48 0.59 -1.54
N GLU A 52 12.47 0.58 -2.44
CA GLU A 52 13.79 1.18 -2.22
C GLU A 52 13.71 2.68 -1.95
N ARG A 53 12.79 3.39 -2.61
CA ARG A 53 12.51 4.81 -2.33
C ARG A 53 12.03 5.00 -0.89
N GLY A 54 11.15 4.13 -0.39
CA GLY A 54 10.69 4.13 0.99
C GLY A 54 11.82 3.84 1.99
N PHE A 55 12.70 2.88 1.68
CA PHE A 55 13.87 2.59 2.51
C PHE A 55 14.91 3.72 2.48
N SER A 56 15.04 4.47 1.39
CA SER A 56 15.92 5.64 1.35
C SER A 56 15.50 6.70 2.38
N GLN A 57 14.19 6.85 2.65
CA GLN A 57 13.68 7.73 3.70
C GLN A 57 14.10 7.29 5.12
N MET A 58 14.42 6.00 5.31
CA MET A 58 14.95 5.50 6.59
C MET A 58 16.28 6.18 6.95
N ASN A 59 17.09 6.58 5.97
CA ASN A 59 18.34 7.31 6.22
C ASN A 59 18.11 8.68 6.87
N LEU A 60 16.93 9.28 6.69
CA LEU A 60 16.53 10.52 7.37
C LEU A 60 16.04 10.24 8.81
N ILE A 61 15.50 9.05 9.06
CA ILE A 61 14.93 8.63 10.36
C ILE A 61 15.99 8.06 11.29
N ILE A 62 16.99 7.36 10.75
CA ILE A 62 18.12 6.80 11.50
C ILE A 62 19.36 7.62 11.18
N PRO A 63 19.60 8.73 11.89
CA PRO A 63 20.84 9.47 11.72
C PRO A 63 22.01 8.60 12.21
N PRO A 64 23.17 8.64 11.51
CA PRO A 64 24.32 7.78 11.83
C PRO A 64 24.93 8.00 13.22
N ILE A 65 24.55 9.07 13.94
CA ILE A 65 25.26 9.56 15.13
C ILE A 65 24.43 9.50 16.42
N ARG A 66 23.10 9.29 16.39
CA ARG A 66 22.29 9.29 17.63
C ARG A 66 21.08 8.35 17.56
N ALA A 67 20.99 7.49 18.58
CA ALA A 67 19.88 6.62 18.96
C ALA A 67 19.73 5.29 18.17
N SER A 68 20.00 4.19 18.87
CA SER A 68 19.46 2.88 18.51
C SER A 68 17.94 2.92 18.74
N LEU A 69 17.19 3.20 17.70
CA LEU A 69 15.73 3.07 17.72
C LEU A 69 15.37 1.59 17.62
N MET A 70 14.38 1.16 18.41
CA MET A 70 13.83 -0.19 18.24
C MET A 70 13.25 -0.32 16.82
N THR A 71 13.38 -1.50 16.23
CA THR A 71 12.86 -1.80 14.87
C THR A 71 11.37 -1.43 14.72
N LYS A 72 10.58 -1.67 15.76
CA LYS A 72 9.16 -1.27 15.83
C LYS A 72 8.98 0.24 15.64
N THR A 73 9.81 1.05 16.29
CA THR A 73 9.73 2.52 16.24
C THR A 73 10.14 3.02 14.86
N VAL A 74 11.20 2.46 14.29
CA VAL A 74 11.65 2.77 12.93
C VAL A 74 10.55 2.44 11.93
N SER A 75 9.92 1.27 12.03
CA SER A 75 8.83 0.85 11.15
C SER A 75 7.64 1.81 11.22
N SER A 76 7.24 2.24 12.43
CA SER A 76 6.18 3.23 12.60
C SER A 76 6.53 4.59 12.00
N LEU A 77 7.78 5.05 12.15
CA LEU A 77 8.23 6.31 11.57
C LEU A 77 8.28 6.27 10.05
N ILE A 78 8.79 5.18 9.45
CA ILE A 78 8.77 4.98 7.99
C ILE A 78 7.32 4.99 7.47
N PHE A 79 6.41 4.31 8.17
CA PHE A 79 4.99 4.30 7.81
C PHE A 79 4.41 5.71 7.81
N ILE A 80 4.60 6.47 8.89
CA ILE A 80 4.16 7.86 8.97
C ILE A 80 4.74 8.68 7.82
N THR A 81 6.05 8.60 7.56
CA THR A 81 6.68 9.37 6.47
C THR A 81 6.13 9.01 5.09
N LEU A 82 5.78 7.73 4.85
CA LEU A 82 5.28 7.27 3.56
C LEU A 82 3.79 7.57 3.33
N VAL A 83 2.97 7.49 4.38
CA VAL A 83 1.50 7.59 4.26
C VAL A 83 0.89 8.86 4.86
N SER A 84 1.66 9.66 5.60
CA SER A 84 1.14 10.88 6.20
C SER A 84 0.74 11.91 5.14
N PRO A 85 -0.34 12.67 5.38
CA PRO A 85 -0.64 13.84 4.58
C PRO A 85 0.57 14.79 4.58
N PRO A 86 0.81 15.54 3.49
CA PRO A 86 1.81 16.58 3.47
C PRO A 86 1.68 17.51 4.69
N LEU A 87 2.80 17.84 5.33
CA LEU A 87 2.82 18.74 6.51
C LEU A 87 2.17 20.10 6.23
N THR A 88 2.10 20.51 4.96
CA THR A 88 1.39 21.73 4.54
C THR A 88 -0.11 21.70 4.84
N PHE A 89 -0.70 20.51 4.94
CA PHE A 89 -2.11 20.32 5.31
C PHE A 89 -2.30 20.00 6.80
N PHE A 90 -1.21 19.90 7.56
CA PHE A 90 -1.30 19.70 9.00
C PHE A 90 -1.67 21.04 9.67
N GLU A 91 -2.79 21.05 10.39
CA GLU A 91 -3.29 22.22 11.11
C GLU A 91 -2.94 22.09 12.60
N PRO A 92 -1.78 22.63 13.05
CA PRO A 92 -1.30 22.44 14.42
C PRO A 92 -2.18 23.13 15.46
N SER A 93 -2.84 24.23 15.09
CA SER A 93 -3.63 25.07 16.01
C SER A 93 -4.69 24.26 16.75
N LYS A 94 -5.41 23.36 16.06
CA LYS A 94 -6.44 22.50 16.67
C LYS A 94 -5.92 21.65 17.83
N TYR A 95 -4.68 21.18 17.74
CA TYR A 95 -4.06 20.37 18.78
C TYR A 95 -3.47 21.23 19.90
N VAL A 96 -2.83 22.34 19.55
CA VAL A 96 -2.27 23.29 20.51
C VAL A 96 -3.38 23.86 21.40
N ASP A 97 -4.51 24.25 20.80
CA ASP A 97 -5.68 24.74 21.52
C ASP A 97 -6.23 23.67 22.48
N SER A 98 -6.24 22.39 22.08
CA SER A 98 -6.67 21.30 22.96
C SER A 98 -5.76 21.08 24.19
N TRP A 99 -4.49 21.44 24.09
CA TRP A 99 -3.53 21.34 25.20
C TRP A 99 -3.58 22.56 26.12
N LEU A 100 -3.89 23.73 25.56
CA LEU A 100 -3.99 25.00 26.28
C LEU A 100 -5.37 25.22 26.91
N LEU A 101 -6.43 24.58 26.42
CA LEU A 101 -7.78 24.61 27.01
C LEU A 101 -7.91 23.71 28.26
N ARG A 102 -6.83 23.59 29.02
CA ARG A 102 -6.79 22.93 30.32
C ARG A 102 -6.72 23.96 31.44
#